data_AF-A0A1W9QP44-F1
#
_entry.id   AF-A0A1W9QP44-F1
#
_cell.length_a   1.000
_cell.length_b   1.000
_cell.length_c   1.000
_cell.angle_alpha   90.00
_cell.angle_beta   90.00
_cell.angle_gamma   90.00
#
_symmetry.space_group_name_H-M   'P 1'
#
loop_
_entity.id
_entity.type
_entity.pdbx_description
1 polymer ?
#
loop_
_entity_poly.entity_id
_entity_poly.type
_entity_poly.pdbx_seq_one_letter_code
_entity_poly.pdbx_strand_id
1 'polypeptide(L)' 'MSQDNLIKLECSECHRINYYSRKNKKTNKDRLELKKYCRWCKKHTFHRETK' A
#
# COMPACT_ATOMS: atom_id res chain seq x y z
N MET A 1 10.80 -14.00 14.01
CA MET A 1 9.40 -13.67 13.67
C MET A 1 9.40 -12.79 12.43
N SER A 2 9.47 -13.40 11.24
CA SER A 2 9.58 -12.67 9.97
C SER A 2 8.24 -12.05 9.58
N GLN A 3 8.22 -10.74 9.33
CA GLN A 3 7.06 -10.04 8.78
C GLN A 3 6.95 -10.27 7.26
N ASP A 4 6.98 -11.54 6.82
CA ASP A 4 7.05 -11.88 5.38
C ASP A 4 5.84 -11.42 4.58
N ASN A 5 4.71 -11.23 5.28
CA ASN A 5 3.43 -10.84 4.72
C ASN A 5 3.12 -9.34 4.86
N LEU A 6 3.99 -8.54 5.47
CA LEU A 6 3.74 -7.11 5.59
C LEU A 6 4.01 -6.42 4.25
N ILE A 7 3.04 -5.65 3.79
CA ILE A 7 3.10 -4.89 2.55
C ILE A 7 2.89 -3.41 2.88
N LYS A 8 3.61 -2.55 2.17
CA LYS A 8 3.52 -1.10 2.32
C LYS A 8 2.66 -0.55 1.20
N LEU A 9 1.82 0.43 1.51
CA LEU A 9 1.00 1.12 0.52
C LEU A 9 1.47 2.56 0.41
N GLU A 10 2.01 2.87 -0.75
CA GLU A 10 2.59 4.15 -1.11
C GLU A 10 1.58 4.98 -1.90
N CYS A 11 1.37 6.23 -1.51
CA CYS A 11 0.53 7.17 -2.26
C CYS A 11 1.20 7.55 -3.58
N SER A 12 0.45 7.50 -4.70
CA SER A 12 0.97 7.80 -6.03
C SER A 12 1.39 9.27 -6.24
N GLU A 13 0.98 10.19 -5.38
CA GLU A 13 1.25 11.62 -5.57
C GLU A 13 2.34 12.16 -4.65
N CYS A 14 2.32 11.75 -3.38
CA CYS A 14 3.30 12.22 -2.41
C CYS A 14 4.41 11.20 -2.13
N HIS A 15 4.33 10.00 -2.74
CA HIS A 15 5.28 8.90 -2.56
C HIS A 15 5.50 8.49 -1.09
N ARG A 16 4.54 8.84 -0.23
CA ARG A 16 4.59 8.51 1.20
C ARG A 16 3.88 7.20 1.46
N ILE A 17 4.48 6.42 2.34
CA ILE A 17 3.92 5.19 2.85
C ILE A 17 2.98 5.55 3.99
N ASN A 18 1.68 5.47 3.72
CA ASN A 18 0.64 5.86 4.68
C ASN A 18 -0.02 4.65 5.35
N TYR A 19 0.02 3.50 4.69
CA TYR A 19 -0.65 2.29 5.18
C TYR A 19 0.27 1.09 5.13
N TYR A 20 0.11 0.24 6.13
CA TYR A 20 0.71 -1.09 6.20
C TYR A 20 -0.42 -2.09 6.19
N SER A 21 -0.39 -3.00 5.24
CA SER A 21 -1.36 -4.09 5.15
C SER A 21 -0.64 -5.42 5.22
N ARG A 22 -1.39 -6.51 5.39
CA ARG A 22 -0.85 -7.86 5.35
C ARG A 22 -1.43 -8.58 4.14
N LYS A 23 -0.56 -9.12 3.30
CA LYS A 23 -0.97 -9.90 2.13
C LYS A 23 -0.13 -11.17 2.06
N ASN A 24 -0.81 -12.27 1.77
CA ASN A 24 -0.15 -13.53 1.49
C ASN A 24 0.35 -13.53 0.04
N LYS A 25 1.66 -13.30 -0.14
CA LYS A 25 2.34 -13.25 -1.45
C LYS A 25 2.17 -14.54 -2.27
N LYS A 26 1.83 -15.68 -1.63
CA LYS A 26 1.60 -16.97 -2.30
C LYS A 26 0.26 -17.03 -3.04
N THR A 27 -0.80 -16.48 -2.46
CA THR A 27 -2.17 -16.61 -2.98
C THR A 27 -2.55 -15.46 -3.89
N ASN A 28 -2.00 -14.27 -3.65
CA ASN A 28 -2.44 -13.06 -4.33
C ASN A 28 -1.22 -12.34 -4.95
N LYS A 29 -0.96 -12.64 -6.23
CA LYS A 29 0.22 -12.16 -6.97
C LYS A 29 0.01 -10.78 -7.61
N ASP A 30 -1.23 -10.33 -7.74
CA ASP A 30 -1.54 -9.07 -8.43
C ASP A 30 -1.19 -7.86 -7.58
N ARG A 31 -0.57 -6.83 -8.18
CA ARG A 31 -0.27 -5.58 -7.49
C ARG A 31 -1.57 -4.94 -7.00
N LEU A 32 -1.71 -4.73 -5.69
CA LEU A 32 -2.86 -4.03 -5.14
C LEU A 32 -2.73 -2.53 -5.40
N GLU A 33 -3.69 -1.99 -6.14
CA GLU A 33 -3.92 -0.55 -6.25
C GLU A 33 -5.23 -0.22 -5.54
N LEU A 34 -5.15 0.53 -4.44
CA LEU A 34 -6.31 0.87 -3.61
C LEU A 34 -6.50 2.37 -3.59
N LYS A 35 -7.72 2.85 -3.87
CA LYS A 35 -8.08 4.25 -3.60
C LYS A 35 -8.24 4.44 -2.10
N LYS A 36 -7.31 5.17 -1.49
CA LYS A 36 -7.32 5.50 -0.06
C LYS A 36 -7.11 6.99 0.12
N TYR A 37 -7.60 7.51 1.23
CA TYR A 37 -7.37 8.90 1.61
C TYR A 37 -5.91 9.12 1.99
N CYS A 38 -5.22 10.04 1.31
CA CYS A 38 -3.90 10.46 1.73
C CYS A 38 -4.01 11.66 2.67
N ARG A 39 -3.57 11.51 3.93
CA ARG A 39 -3.57 12.62 4.92
C ARG A 39 -2.74 13.82 4.48
N TRP A 40 -1.69 13.60 3.69
CA TRP A 40 -0.80 14.65 3.19
C TRP A 40 -1.41 15.45 2.03
N CYS A 41 -1.92 14.77 1.00
CA CYS A 41 -2.60 15.42 -0.13
C CYS A 41 -4.02 15.91 0.21
N LYS A 42 -4.58 15.49 1.35
CA LYS A 42 -5.97 15.74 1.78
C LYS A 42 -7.04 15.32 0.74
N LYS A 43 -6.73 14.31 -0.07
CA LYS A 43 -7.65 13.76 -1.08
C LYS A 43 -7.49 12.24 -1.20
N HIS A 44 -8.48 11.61 -1.84
CA HIS A 44 -8.43 10.18 -2.16
C HIS A 44 -7.55 9.96 -3.38
N THR A 45 -6.45 9.24 -3.20
CA THR A 45 -5.46 8.94 -4.22
C THR A 45 -5.29 7.44 -4.35
N PHE A 46 -4.75 7.02 -5.49
CA PHE A 46 -4.35 5.64 -5.67
C PHE A 46 -3.10 5.38 -4.82
N HIS A 47 -3.19 4.35 -3.99
CA HIS A 47 -2.05 3.84 -3.24
C HIS A 47 -1.61 2.53 -3.90
N ARG A 48 -0.32 2.47 -4.24
CA ARG A 48 0.32 1.32 -4.87
C ARG A 48 1.04 0.49 -3.83
N GLU A 49 1.03 -0.82 -4.03
CA GLU A 49 1.77 -1.76 -3.20
C GLU A 49 3.28 -1.61 -3.45
N THR A 50 4.01 -1.20 -2.41
CA THR A 50 5.47 -1.10 -2.36
C THR A 50 6.00 -2.26 -1.50
N LYS A 51 7.13 -2.82 -1.94
CA LYS A 51 7.69 -4.10 -1.47
C LYS A 51 8.03 -4.14 0.02
#